data_AF-A0A401MQD2-F1
#
_entry.id   AF-A0A401MQD2-F1
#
_cell.length_a   1.000
_cell.length_b   1.000
_cell.length_c   1.000
_cell.angle_alpha   90.00
_cell.angle_beta   90.00
_cell.angle_gamma   90.00
#
_symmetry.space_group_name_H-M   'P 1'
#
loop_
_entity.id
_entity.type
_entity.pdbx_description
1 polymer ?
#
loop_
_entity_poly.entity_id
_entity_poly.type
_entity_poly.pdbx_seq_one_letter_code
_entity_poly.pdbx_strand_id
1 'polypeptide(L)'
;MFFGHRANECTWVSEPAHDPDGNVPAPDPIRITAQEAGVLQSFPAEYPWQGNKGQQFSQIGNAVPPRLAAHLLAPHLGKILTSDDFTLAA
;
A
#
# COMPACT_ATOMS: atom_id res chain seq x y z
N MET A 1 17.10 10.51 8.86
CA MET A 1 16.35 9.76 7.83
C MET A 1 15.49 8.74 8.58
N PHE A 2 14.18 8.93 8.61
CA PHE A 2 13.22 8.40 9.61
C PHE A 2 12.70 6.97 9.33
N PHE A 3 13.53 6.07 8.81
CA PHE A 3 13.13 4.68 8.57
C PHE A 3 14.02 3.72 9.37
N GLY A 4 13.69 3.51 10.64
CA GLY A 4 14.39 2.59 11.52
C GLY A 4 13.42 1.91 12.48
N HIS A 5 13.48 0.59 12.54
CA HIS A 5 12.79 -0.31 13.48
C HIS A 5 11.29 -0.57 13.36
N ARG A 6 10.50 0.23 12.62
CA ARG A 6 9.03 0.02 12.48
C ARG A 6 8.55 -0.40 11.09
N ALA A 7 9.46 -0.72 10.16
CA ALA A 7 9.10 -1.07 8.78
C ALA A 7 8.18 -2.30 8.63
N ASN A 8 8.04 -3.12 9.67
CA ASN A 8 7.17 -4.30 9.68
C ASN A 8 5.80 -4.05 10.35
N GLU A 9 5.53 -2.82 10.81
CA GLU A 9 4.29 -2.46 11.48
C GLU A 9 3.48 -1.53 10.56
N CYS A 10 2.67 -2.12 9.68
CA CYS A 10 1.69 -1.39 8.89
C CYS A 10 0.42 -1.23 9.73
N THR A 11 0.32 -0.09 10.40
CA THR A 11 -0.81 0.31 11.23
C THR A 11 -1.48 1.55 10.65
N TRP A 12 -2.79 1.49 10.41
CA TRP A 12 -3.58 2.64 10.01
C TRP A 12 -4.13 3.34 11.26
N VAL A 13 -3.98 4.65 11.35
CA VAL A 13 -4.51 5.48 12.44
C VAL A 13 -5.70 6.26 11.89
N SER A 14 -6.92 6.00 12.38
CA SER A 14 -8.09 6.81 12.03
C SER A 14 -7.99 8.20 12.67
N GLU A 15 -8.53 9.21 11.99
CA GLU A 15 -8.67 10.55 12.58
C GLU A 15 -9.55 10.45 13.85
N PRO A 16 -9.11 11.07 14.96
CA PRO A 16 -9.95 11.15 16.15
C PRO A 16 -11.20 11.97 15.82
N ALA A 17 -12.35 11.56 16.36
CA ALA A 17 -13.56 12.39 16.32
C ALA A 17 -13.22 13.79 16.87
N HIS A 18 -13.63 14.85 16.16
CA HIS A 18 -13.34 16.23 16.55
C HIS A 18 -14.00 16.54 17.90
N ASP A 19 -13.20 16.47 18.96
CA ASP A 19 -13.55 16.90 20.31
C ASP A 19 -12.71 18.15 20.64
N PRO A 20 -13.33 19.34 20.84
CA PRO A 20 -12.60 20.56 21.16
C PRO A 20 -11.85 20.48 22.50
N ASP A 21 -12.23 19.56 23.39
CA ASP A 21 -11.58 19.35 24.70
C ASP A 21 -10.46 18.29 24.66
N GLY A 22 -10.24 17.63 23.52
CA GLY A 22 -9.13 16.70 23.31
C GLY A 22 -9.18 15.45 24.20
N ASN A 23 -10.36 15.07 24.71
CA ASN A 23 -10.51 14.01 25.71
C ASN A 23 -10.77 12.62 25.09
N VAL A 24 -10.80 12.52 23.76
CA VAL A 24 -10.98 11.25 23.05
C VAL A 24 -9.61 10.63 22.74
N PRO A 25 -9.29 9.45 23.29
CA PRO A 25 -8.05 8.75 22.96
C PRO A 25 -8.01 8.38 21.48
N ALA A 26 -6.81 8.41 20.89
CA ALA A 26 -6.60 8.00 19.51
C ALA A 26 -7.10 6.56 19.32
N PRO A 27 -7.78 6.27 18.19
CA PRO A 27 -8.28 4.94 17.92
C PRO A 27 -7.14 3.92 17.78
N ASP A 28 -7.43 2.68 18.13
CA ASP A 28 -6.46 1.60 18.04
C ASP A 28 -5.98 1.42 16.59
N PRO A 29 -4.67 1.19 16.39
CA PRO A 29 -4.12 1.02 15.06
C PRO A 29 -4.68 -0.23 14.35
N ILE A 30 -5.20 -0.04 13.13
CA ILE A 30 -5.70 -1.15 12.31
C ILE A 30 -4.53 -1.85 11.63
N ARG A 31 -4.38 -3.16 11.86
CA ARG A 31 -3.40 -3.99 11.16
C ARG A 31 -3.97 -4.42 9.81
N ILE A 32 -3.24 -4.12 8.74
CA ILE A 32 -3.58 -4.59 7.39
C ILE A 32 -2.87 -5.90 7.04
N THR A 33 -3.47 -6.66 6.14
CA THR A 33 -2.90 -7.86 5.52
C THR A 33 -1.91 -7.50 4.41
N ALA A 34 -1.08 -8.46 3.99
CA ALA A 34 -0.17 -8.25 2.86
C ALA A 34 -0.94 -8.00 1.55
N GLN A 35 -2.11 -8.63 1.39
CA GLN A 35 -3.02 -8.40 0.27
C GLN A 35 -3.50 -6.94 0.25
N GLU A 36 -4.04 -6.43 1.36
CA GLU A 36 -4.51 -5.05 1.46
C GLU A 36 -3.36 -4.05 1.23
N ALA A 37 -2.18 -4.31 1.80
CA ALA A 37 -1.01 -3.48 1.58
C ALA A 37 -0.55 -3.49 0.11
N GLY A 38 -0.65 -4.62 -0.59
CA GLY A 38 -0.39 -4.73 -2.03
C GLY A 38 -1.39 -3.94 -2.87
N VAL A 39 -2.68 -4.01 -2.53
CA VAL A 39 -3.75 -3.25 -3.20
C VAL A 39 -3.53 -1.75 -3.07
N LEU A 40 -3.08 -1.27 -1.90
CA LEU A 40 -2.70 0.15 -1.71
C LEU A 40 -1.55 0.57 -2.64
N GLN A 41 -0.65 -0.35 -2.96
CA GLN A 41 0.42 -0.15 -3.95
C GLN A 41 -0.03 -0.44 -5.39
N SER A 42 -1.34 -0.56 -5.65
CA SER A 42 -1.94 -0.88 -6.96
C SER A 42 -1.57 -2.24 -7.57
N PHE A 43 -1.12 -3.20 -6.75
CA PHE A 43 -1.00 -4.59 -7.17
C PHE A 43 -2.38 -5.28 -7.18
N PRO A 44 -2.56 -6.33 -8.01
CA PRO A 44 -3.74 -7.19 -7.92
C PRO A 44 -3.92 -7.76 -6.52
N ALA A 45 -5.18 -7.99 -6.13
CA ALA A 45 -5.53 -8.50 -4.80
C ALA A 45 -4.85 -9.85 -4.51
N GLU A 46 -4.76 -10.72 -5.52
CA GLU A 46 -4.15 -12.06 -5.39
C GLU A 46 -2.68 -12.10 -5.85
N TYR A 47 -1.96 -10.97 -5.79
CA TYR A 47 -0.56 -10.95 -6.17
C TYR A 47 0.27 -11.90 -5.28
N PRO A 48 1.09 -12.80 -5.86
CA PRO A 48 1.71 -13.91 -5.13
C PRO A 48 2.97 -13.47 -4.37
N TRP A 49 2.81 -12.67 -3.31
CA TRP A 49 3.91 -12.26 -2.43
C TRP A 49 4.60 -13.46 -1.77
N GLN A 50 5.92 -13.49 -1.81
CA GLN A 50 6.69 -14.67 -1.36
C GLN A 50 7.33 -14.49 0.01
N GLY A 51 7.59 -15.61 0.70
CA GLY A 51 8.29 -15.63 1.99
C GLY A 51 7.37 -15.36 3.18
N ASN A 52 7.98 -15.10 4.35
CA ASN A 52 7.25 -14.84 5.58
C ASN A 52 6.63 -13.43 5.60
N LYS A 53 5.76 -13.15 6.58
CA LYS A 53 5.04 -11.87 6.69
C LYS A 53 5.96 -10.65 6.56
N GLY A 54 7.08 -10.59 7.30
CA GLY A 54 8.01 -9.45 7.22
C GLY A 54 8.63 -9.29 5.83
N GLN A 55 8.98 -10.41 5.18
CA GLN A 55 9.53 -10.41 3.81
C GLN A 55 8.50 -9.94 2.79
N GLN A 56 7.22 -10.32 2.95
CA GLN A 56 6.14 -9.86 2.09
C GLN A 56 5.93 -8.34 2.24
N PHE A 57 5.83 -7.83 3.47
CA PHE A 57 5.73 -6.38 3.72
C PHE A 57 6.95 -5.60 3.23
N SER A 58 8.14 -6.17 3.32
CA SER A 58 9.35 -5.58 2.74
C SER A 58 9.30 -5.52 1.21
N GLN A 59 8.77 -6.55 0.55
CA GLN A 59 8.55 -6.53 -0.90
C GLN A 59 7.55 -5.45 -1.29
N ILE A 60 6.42 -5.37 -0.59
CA ILE A 60 5.36 -4.38 -0.84
C ILE A 60 5.89 -2.95 -0.64
N GLY A 61 6.62 -2.70 0.46
CA GLY A 61 7.13 -1.36 0.78
C GLY A 61 8.26 -0.88 -0.14
N ASN A 62 9.02 -1.81 -0.74
CA ASN A 62 10.11 -1.48 -1.67
C ASN A 62 9.68 -1.53 -3.14
N ALA A 63 8.47 -1.99 -3.45
CA ALA A 63 7.99 -2.11 -4.82
C ALA A 63 7.70 -0.75 -5.45
N VAL A 64 7.83 -0.67 -6.78
CA VAL A 64 7.27 0.42 -7.56
C VAL A 64 5.81 0.07 -7.91
N PRO A 65 4.82 0.92 -7.57
CA PRO A 65 3.41 0.66 -7.89
C PRO A 65 3.17 0.43 -9.39
N PRO A 66 2.41 -0.60 -9.82
CA PRO A 66 2.11 -0.85 -11.22
C PRO A 66 1.51 0.36 -11.96
N ARG A 67 0.55 1.07 -11.35
CA ARG A 67 -0.06 2.26 -11.96
C ARG A 67 0.94 3.41 -12.12
N LEU A 68 1.85 3.59 -11.16
CA LEU A 68 2.90 4.60 -11.26
C LEU A 68 3.89 4.23 -12.38
N ALA A 69 4.38 2.99 -12.39
CA ALA A 69 5.30 2.52 -13.41
C ALA A 69 4.70 2.67 -14.83
N ALA A 70 3.42 2.31 -14.98
CA ALA A 70 2.69 2.45 -16.23
C ALA A 70 2.63 3.90 -16.72
N HIS A 71 2.30 4.85 -15.84
CA HIS A 71 2.22 6.27 -16.19
C HIS A 71 3.57 6.80 -16.67
N LEU A 72 4.67 6.39 -16.03
CA LEU A 72 6.03 6.79 -16.40
C LEU A 72 6.50 6.16 -17.73
N LEU A 73 6.15 4.89 -17.96
CA LEU A 73 6.62 4.14 -19.12
C LEU A 73 5.78 4.36 -20.38
N ALA A 74 4.48 4.64 -20.25
CA ALA A 74 3.54 4.78 -21.36
C ALA A 74 4.05 5.68 -22.51
N PRO A 75 4.57 6.91 -22.26
CA PRO A 75 5.09 7.78 -23.32
C PRO A 75 6.29 7.20 -24.07
N HIS A 76 7.10 6.39 -23.38
CA HIS A 76 8.34 5.80 -23.91
C HIS A 76 8.08 4.49 -24.67
N LEU A 77 6.95 3.83 -24.38
CA LEU A 77 6.55 2.59 -25.01
C LEU A 77 5.55 2.79 -26.16
N GLY A 78 5.15 4.04 -26.44
CA GLY A 78 4.11 4.34 -27.43
C GLY A 78 2.76 3.70 -27.08
N LYS A 79 2.50 3.49 -25.78
CA LYS A 79 1.28 2.86 -25.28
C LYS A 79 0.42 3.86 -24.55
N ILE A 80 -0.89 3.75 -24.72
CA ILE A 80 -1.87 4.41 -23.86
C ILE A 80 -2.32 3.35 -22.87
N LEU A 81 -2.03 3.57 -21.59
CA LEU A 81 -2.43 2.70 -20.49
C LEU A 81 -3.48 3.43 -19.65
N THR A 82 -4.56 2.74 -19.35
CA THR A 82 -5.68 3.23 -18.56
C THR A 82 -5.72 2.52 -17.21
N SER A 83 -6.57 2.99 -16.29
CA SER A 83 -6.73 2.35 -14.99
C SER A 83 -7.25 0.90 -15.11
N ASP A 84 -8.04 0.61 -16.15
CA ASP A 84 -8.68 -0.70 -16.37
C ASP A 84 -7.65 -1.78 -16.75
N ASP A 85 -6.54 -1.40 -17.38
CA ASP A 85 -5.43 -2.31 -17.72
C ASP A 85 -4.77 -2.94 -16.48
N PHE A 86 -4.98 -2.37 -15.29
CA PHE A 86 -4.44 -2.84 -14.00
C PHE A 86 -5.48 -3.52 -13.12
N THR A 87 -6.73 -3.63 -13.57
CA THR A 87 -7.82 -4.30 -12.85
C THR A 87 -7.90 -5.80 -13.18
N LEU A 88 -7.05 -6.29 -14.09
CA LEU A 88 -7.02 -7.69 -14.54
C LEU A 88 -6.39 -8.62 -13.48
N ALA A 89 -7.20 -9.01 -12.49
CA ALA A 89 -7.22 -10.31 -11.79
C ALA A 89 -7.95 -10.13 -10.44
N ALA A 90 -9.25 -10.40 -10.46
CA ALA A 90 -10.04 -10.84 -9.32
C ALA A 90 -10.81 -12.09 -9.77
#